data_AF-A0A4S8R1W1-F1
#
_entry.id   AF-A0A4S8R1W1-F1
#
_cell.length_a   1.000
_cell.length_b   1.000
_cell.length_c   1.000
_cell.angle_alpha   90.00
_cell.angle_beta   90.00
_cell.angle_gamma   90.00
#
_symmetry.space_group_name_H-M   'P 1'
#
loop_
_entity.id
_entity.type
_entity.pdbx_description
1 polymer ?
#
loop_
_entity_poly.entity_id
_entity_poly.type
_entity_poly.pdbx_seq_one_letter_code
_entity_poly.pdbx_strand_id
1 'polypeptide(L)'
;MFWKKILVMGLPNGDNTLVEGQSSGLTGGQKQRLNIARALYHRPQLILFDDVLSALDVKTEIQIMTGLLGRDGLLSKLGATVLFVTHSTHWETIADSVITLDGSGNTTKRSNIPGLQGKVLPTEFNLRHSMDLKSSENVKADQILENPSGGENSQAIDASNVRLPETLVVSEAHIVDIPQHESDSRDYLQVIELKLRSPMYSHFMETLNGLSSIRVLGWQERVTDSMIEKVDRSQVPDYLLYCAQRWLQLVLDLVVAALAIIVITLAIKLHRSTNPGSLSLSLNNILSFNETLSFLLQYWTQLEISLGAISRTREFAHRKLSEPKSLSPFTLPPNWPEHGSIEIRNLNASYAPSTLALNNITLSIHAGEKIGFCGRSGSGKSSLLSTLLRLLEPSSGSITIDGIDLSTINHQTLRERLLTVPQDAFLIQQTIRYNLDPLAQYTDSQLIAALQKVYLWSLFSPLNGLATIAPSNFLSQGQK
;
A
#
# COMPACT_ATOMS: atom_id res chain seq x y z
N MET A 1 13.62 -23.29 9.32
CA MET A 1 12.62 -23.27 10.42
C MET A 1 12.71 -22.01 11.32
N PHE A 2 13.85 -21.30 11.38
CA PHE A 2 14.03 -20.10 12.23
C PHE A 2 13.27 -18.84 11.75
N TRP A 3 13.10 -18.66 10.44
CA TRP A 3 12.40 -17.50 9.84
C TRP A 3 10.90 -17.45 10.15
N LYS A 4 10.28 -18.60 10.42
CA LYS A 4 8.83 -18.72 10.66
C LYS A 4 8.40 -18.04 11.97
N LYS A 5 9.31 -17.80 12.92
CA LYS A 5 8.94 -17.39 14.28
C LYS A 5 8.88 -15.88 14.53
N ILE A 6 9.60 -15.06 13.75
CA ILE A 6 9.77 -13.62 14.07
C ILE A 6 8.90 -12.71 13.19
N LEU A 7 8.60 -13.10 11.95
CA LEU A 7 7.82 -12.26 11.03
C LEU A 7 6.31 -12.58 11.07
N VAL A 8 5.98 -13.85 11.30
CA VAL A 8 4.62 -14.40 11.19
C VAL A 8 3.82 -14.20 12.49
N MET A 9 4.46 -14.31 13.65
CA MET A 9 3.77 -14.23 14.95
C MET A 9 3.19 -12.85 15.28
N GLY A 10 3.60 -11.79 14.58
CA GLY A 10 3.08 -10.43 14.77
C GLY A 10 1.98 -10.02 13.80
N LEU A 11 1.61 -10.88 12.84
CA LEU A 11 0.56 -10.58 11.86
C LEU A 11 -0.80 -11.15 12.32
N PRO A 12 -1.93 -10.47 12.04
CA PRO A 12 -3.25 -10.85 12.57
C PRO A 12 -3.64 -12.30 12.33
N ASN A 13 -3.30 -12.86 11.17
CA ASN A 13 -3.65 -14.22 10.75
C ASN A 13 -2.41 -15.10 10.50
N GLY A 14 -1.26 -14.75 11.08
CA GLY A 14 -0.01 -15.48 10.86
C GLY A 14 0.35 -15.59 9.37
N ASP A 15 0.63 -16.81 8.90
CA ASP A 15 1.06 -17.11 7.53
C ASP A 15 -0.04 -16.78 6.49
N ASN A 16 -1.32 -16.79 6.90
CA ASN A 16 -2.47 -16.55 6.04
C ASN A 16 -2.90 -15.08 5.99
N THR A 17 -2.10 -14.17 6.56
CA THR A 17 -2.40 -12.74 6.52
C THR A 17 -2.29 -12.24 5.10
N LEU A 18 -3.38 -11.65 4.59
CA LEU A 18 -3.40 -11.04 3.26
C LEU A 18 -2.48 -9.81 3.25
N VAL A 19 -1.46 -9.86 2.40
CA VAL A 19 -0.55 -8.73 2.16
C VAL A 19 -1.12 -7.95 0.98
N GLU A 20 -1.98 -6.97 1.25
CA GLU A 20 -2.62 -6.17 0.20
C GLU A 20 -1.66 -5.11 -0.37
N GLY A 21 -1.10 -5.37 -1.56
CA GLY A 21 -0.45 -4.38 -2.43
C GLY A 21 0.58 -3.45 -1.75
N GLN A 22 0.65 -2.20 -2.24
CA GLN A 22 1.58 -1.20 -1.70
C GLN A 22 1.27 -0.78 -0.25
N SER A 23 0.00 -0.88 0.16
CA SER A 23 -0.51 -0.52 1.49
C SER A 23 -0.36 -1.62 2.54
N SER A 24 0.34 -2.72 2.24
CA SER A 24 0.62 -3.75 3.24
C SER A 24 1.30 -3.10 4.46
N GLY A 25 0.82 -3.37 5.67
CA GLY A 25 1.42 -2.91 6.94
C GLY A 25 2.84 -3.43 7.21
N LEU A 26 3.52 -4.00 6.20
CA LEU A 26 4.89 -4.48 6.27
C LEU A 26 5.89 -3.34 6.07
N THR A 27 6.92 -3.30 6.91
CA THR A 27 8.04 -2.36 6.76
C THR A 27 8.92 -2.71 5.56
N GLY A 28 9.69 -1.75 5.04
CA GLY A 28 10.62 -1.98 3.92
C GLY A 28 11.57 -3.18 4.16
N GLY A 29 12.11 -3.29 5.38
CA GLY A 29 12.96 -4.43 5.76
C GLY A 29 12.20 -5.76 5.88
N GLN A 30 10.90 -5.76 6.21
CA GLN A 30 10.08 -6.97 6.14
C GLN A 30 9.82 -7.39 4.69
N LYS A 31 9.49 -6.44 3.80
CA LYS A 31 9.32 -6.67 2.36
C LYS A 31 10.60 -7.23 1.72
N GLN A 32 11.77 -6.66 2.02
CA GLN A 32 13.07 -7.17 1.54
C GLN A 32 13.33 -8.61 2.00
N ARG A 33 13.10 -8.94 3.27
CA ARG A 33 13.29 -10.32 3.79
C ARG A 33 12.36 -11.33 3.12
N LEU A 34 11.11 -10.96 2.86
CA LEU A 34 10.16 -11.80 2.14
C LEU A 34 10.65 -12.06 0.69
N ASN A 35 11.16 -11.02 0.03
CA ASN A 35 11.75 -11.15 -1.31
C ASN A 35 12.97 -12.08 -1.33
N ILE A 36 13.88 -11.95 -0.37
CA ILE A 36 15.04 -12.85 -0.23
C ILE A 36 14.57 -14.29 0.00
N ALA A 37 13.62 -14.50 0.92
CA ALA A 37 13.06 -15.82 1.20
C ALA A 37 12.43 -16.46 -0.05
N ARG A 38 11.69 -15.67 -0.85
CA ARG A 38 11.09 -16.09 -2.13
C ARG A 38 12.16 -16.55 -3.14
N ALA A 39 13.27 -15.83 -3.25
CA ALA A 39 14.37 -16.22 -4.14
C ALA A 39 15.04 -17.53 -3.66
N LEU A 40 15.31 -17.66 -2.37
CA LEU A 40 15.98 -18.83 -1.79
C LEU A 40 15.13 -20.10 -1.84
N TYR A 41 13.80 -19.97 -1.80
CA TYR A 41 12.88 -21.12 -1.88
C TYR A 41 13.10 -21.96 -3.14
N HIS A 42 13.49 -21.32 -4.25
CA HIS A 42 13.74 -21.97 -5.53
C HIS A 42 15.09 -22.72 -5.60
N ARG A 43 15.90 -22.69 -4.53
CA ARG A 43 17.26 -23.29 -4.47
C ARG A 43 18.10 -22.99 -5.73
N PRO A 44 18.33 -21.70 -6.05
CA PRO A 44 18.98 -21.32 -7.29
C PRO A 44 20.46 -21.73 -7.32
N GLN A 45 20.96 -22.11 -8.50
CA GLN A 45 22.39 -22.30 -8.75
C GLN A 45 23.12 -20.98 -9.02
N LEU A 46 22.39 -19.93 -9.40
CA LEU A 46 22.88 -18.57 -9.58
C LEU A 46 21.87 -17.60 -8.96
N ILE A 47 22.35 -16.72 -8.07
CA ILE A 47 21.50 -15.69 -7.45
C ILE A 47 22.16 -14.31 -7.59
N LEU A 48 21.34 -13.34 -7.97
CA LEU A 48 21.73 -11.94 -8.12
C LEU A 48 21.06 -11.13 -7.02
N PHE A 49 21.84 -10.42 -6.22
CA PHE A 49 21.33 -9.48 -5.22
C PHE A 49 21.64 -8.05 -5.67
N ASP A 50 20.61 -7.22 -5.79
CA ASP A 50 20.72 -5.80 -6.13
C ASP A 50 20.32 -4.96 -4.92
N ASP A 51 21.31 -4.57 -4.12
CA ASP A 51 21.19 -3.78 -2.88
C ASP A 51 20.04 -4.19 -1.94
N VAL A 52 19.81 -5.51 -1.83
CA VAL A 52 18.64 -6.10 -1.16
C VAL A 52 18.63 -5.94 0.37
N LEU A 53 19.69 -5.38 0.94
CA LEU A 53 19.91 -5.27 2.38
C LEU A 53 19.81 -3.83 2.89
N SER A 54 19.69 -2.85 2.00
CA SER A 54 19.70 -1.41 2.32
C SER A 54 18.62 -0.96 3.30
N ALA A 55 17.49 -1.67 3.42
CA ALA A 55 16.41 -1.32 4.34
C ALA A 55 16.45 -2.14 5.66
N LEU A 56 17.52 -2.91 5.89
CA LEU A 56 17.73 -3.70 7.10
C LEU A 56 18.68 -3.00 8.08
N ASP A 57 18.50 -3.27 9.37
CA ASP A 57 19.49 -2.86 10.35
C ASP A 57 20.74 -3.74 10.27
N VAL A 58 21.91 -3.16 10.58
CA VAL A 58 23.24 -3.81 10.49
C VAL A 58 23.27 -5.18 11.19
N LYS A 59 22.59 -5.32 12.34
CA LYS A 59 22.57 -6.60 13.07
C LYS A 59 21.78 -7.66 12.30
N THR A 60 20.59 -7.31 11.82
CA THR A 60 19.80 -8.20 10.96
C THR A 60 20.57 -8.55 9.70
N GLU A 61 21.17 -7.56 9.04
CA GLU A 61 21.99 -7.73 7.85
C GLU A 61 23.10 -8.78 8.03
N ILE A 62 23.87 -8.67 9.12
CA ILE A 62 24.91 -9.64 9.49
C ILE A 62 24.32 -11.04 9.66
N GLN A 63 23.17 -11.17 10.33
CA GLN A 63 22.53 -12.48 10.50
C GLN A 63 22.09 -13.11 9.17
N ILE A 64 21.55 -12.30 8.25
CA ILE A 64 21.15 -12.77 6.93
C ILE A 64 22.38 -13.20 6.13
N MET A 65 23.38 -12.31 5.99
CA MET A 65 24.55 -12.56 5.16
C MET A 65 25.39 -13.72 5.66
N THR A 66 25.63 -13.83 6.96
CA THR A 66 26.34 -14.99 7.53
C THR A 66 25.55 -16.29 7.34
N GLY A 67 24.22 -16.26 7.46
CA GLY A 67 23.37 -17.43 7.24
C GLY A 67 23.27 -17.85 5.76
N LEU A 68 23.45 -16.93 4.82
CA LEU A 68 23.37 -17.21 3.38
C LEU A 68 24.73 -17.52 2.76
N LEU A 69 25.73 -16.67 2.99
CA LEU A 69 27.04 -16.67 2.32
C LEU A 69 28.20 -17.08 3.25
N GLY A 70 27.96 -17.24 4.55
CA GLY A 70 28.99 -17.70 5.46
C GLY A 70 29.52 -19.10 5.09
N ARG A 71 30.59 -19.54 5.77
CA ARG A 71 31.20 -20.87 5.54
C ARG A 71 30.18 -22.02 5.63
N ASP A 72 29.25 -21.91 6.57
CA ASP A 72 28.13 -22.85 6.77
C ASP A 72 26.80 -22.37 6.19
N GLY A 73 26.85 -21.33 5.36
CA GLY A 73 25.70 -20.67 4.77
C GLY A 73 24.93 -21.55 3.78
N LEU A 74 23.66 -21.23 3.59
CA LEU A 74 22.76 -21.98 2.70
C LEU A 74 23.26 -22.03 1.26
N LEU A 75 23.69 -20.89 0.70
CA LEU A 75 24.13 -20.79 -0.70
C LEU A 75 25.49 -21.45 -0.91
N SER A 76 26.38 -21.35 0.08
CA SER A 76 27.67 -22.04 0.12
C SER A 76 27.49 -23.57 0.08
N LYS A 77 26.56 -24.10 0.88
CA LYS A 77 26.22 -25.54 0.91
C LYS A 77 25.57 -26.03 -0.39
N LEU A 78 24.85 -25.15 -1.09
CA LEU A 78 24.25 -25.47 -2.39
C LEU A 78 25.26 -25.38 -3.55
N GLY A 79 26.46 -24.82 -3.32
CA GLY A 79 27.42 -24.52 -4.38
C GLY A 79 26.90 -23.47 -5.37
N ALA A 80 26.02 -22.57 -4.92
CA ALA A 80 25.42 -21.55 -5.77
C ALA A 80 26.41 -20.42 -6.07
N THR A 81 26.41 -19.94 -7.30
CA THR A 81 27.11 -18.71 -7.69
C THR A 81 26.32 -17.50 -7.18
N VAL A 82 27.00 -16.56 -6.53
CA VAL A 82 26.36 -15.38 -5.94
C VAL A 82 27.02 -14.14 -6.52
N LEU A 83 26.21 -13.28 -7.16
CA LEU A 83 26.60 -11.92 -7.49
C LEU A 83 25.77 -10.98 -6.62
N PHE A 84 26.41 -10.11 -5.85
CA PHE A 84 25.71 -9.09 -5.08
C PHE A 84 26.30 -7.71 -5.34
N VAL A 85 25.41 -6.76 -5.61
CA VAL A 85 25.71 -5.33 -5.75
C VAL A 85 25.29 -4.65 -4.45
N THR A 86 26.20 -3.89 -3.85
CA THR A 86 25.93 -3.15 -2.60
C THR A 86 26.82 -1.93 -2.51
N HIS A 87 26.32 -0.89 -1.84
CA HIS A 87 27.12 0.27 -1.43
C HIS A 87 27.90 0.03 -0.13
N SER A 88 27.60 -1.06 0.60
CA SER A 88 28.27 -1.37 1.87
C SER A 88 29.59 -2.09 1.65
N THR A 89 30.69 -1.42 2.00
CA THR A 89 32.05 -1.96 1.92
C THR A 89 32.34 -3.07 2.93
N HIS A 90 31.48 -3.25 3.95
CA HIS A 90 31.68 -4.26 4.99
C HIS A 90 31.59 -5.71 4.46
N TRP A 91 30.91 -5.93 3.32
CA TRP A 91 30.76 -7.25 2.71
C TRP A 91 31.88 -7.66 1.78
N GLU A 92 32.81 -6.75 1.47
CA GLU A 92 33.98 -7.05 0.62
C GLU A 92 34.77 -8.25 1.14
N THR A 93 34.85 -8.40 2.47
CA THR A 93 35.60 -9.48 3.14
C THR A 93 35.02 -10.88 2.92
N ILE A 94 33.73 -11.00 2.60
CA ILE A 94 33.05 -12.29 2.37
C ILE A 94 33.13 -12.69 0.90
N ALA A 95 33.30 -11.73 -0.02
CA ALA A 95 33.38 -12.00 -1.44
C ALA A 95 34.75 -12.58 -1.84
N ASP A 96 34.74 -13.59 -2.71
CA ASP A 96 35.95 -14.14 -3.34
C ASP A 96 36.61 -13.13 -4.28
N SER A 97 35.83 -12.26 -4.90
CA SER A 97 36.30 -11.17 -5.76
C SER A 97 35.37 -9.99 -5.69
N VAL A 98 35.94 -8.78 -5.67
CA VAL A 98 35.23 -7.51 -5.64
C VAL A 98 35.49 -6.77 -6.95
N ILE A 99 34.43 -6.28 -7.57
CA ILE A 99 34.52 -5.43 -8.78
C ILE A 99 33.99 -4.06 -8.40
N THR A 100 34.84 -3.05 -8.50
CA THR A 100 34.48 -1.65 -8.27
C THR A 100 34.18 -0.97 -9.60
N LEU A 101 33.00 -0.38 -9.71
CA LEU A 101 32.56 0.46 -10.84
C LEU A 101 32.85 1.93 -10.51
N ASP A 102 33.54 2.63 -11.39
CA ASP A 102 33.69 4.09 -11.27
C ASP A 102 32.46 4.83 -11.81
N GLY A 103 32.33 6.12 -11.47
CA GLY A 103 31.21 6.96 -11.92
C GLY A 103 31.14 7.17 -13.45
N SER A 104 32.17 6.74 -14.20
CA SER A 104 32.20 6.72 -15.67
C SER A 104 31.85 5.35 -16.26
N GLY A 105 31.57 4.34 -15.43
CA GLY A 105 31.21 3.00 -15.86
C GLY A 105 32.39 2.06 -16.13
N ASN A 106 33.64 2.45 -15.83
CA ASN A 106 34.78 1.53 -15.93
C ASN A 106 34.85 0.61 -14.72
N THR A 107 35.40 -0.59 -14.93
CA THR A 107 35.50 -1.61 -13.88
C THR A 107 36.94 -1.84 -13.46
N THR A 108 37.13 -2.01 -12.16
CA THR A 108 38.39 -2.45 -11.57
C THR A 108 38.13 -3.69 -10.74
N LYS A 109 38.80 -4.80 -11.06
CA LYS A 109 38.63 -6.08 -10.35
C LYS A 109 39.74 -6.25 -9.31
N ARG A 110 39.36 -6.57 -8.09
CA ARG A 110 40.25 -7.04 -7.02
C ARG A 110 39.82 -8.46 -6.64
N SER A 111 40.76 -9.39 -6.65
CA SER A 111 40.51 -10.74 -6.15
C SER A 111 40.92 -10.78 -4.68
N ASN A 112 40.04 -11.25 -3.81
CA ASN A 112 40.43 -11.52 -2.43
C ASN A 112 41.15 -12.87 -2.39
N ILE A 113 42.29 -12.92 -1.70
CA ILE A 113 43.05 -14.16 -1.56
C ILE A 113 42.36 -15.01 -0.47
N PRO A 114 41.90 -16.24 -0.76
CA PRO A 114 41.36 -17.12 0.27
C PRO A 114 42.53 -17.55 1.17
N GLY A 115 42.66 -16.91 2.34
CA GLY A 115 43.70 -17.29 3.32
C GLY A 115 44.21 -16.16 4.22
N LEU A 116 44.06 -14.89 3.84
CA LEU A 116 44.29 -13.78 4.77
C LEU A 116 42.95 -13.38 5.42
N GLN A 117 42.86 -13.60 6.73
CA GLN A 117 41.79 -13.18 7.66
C GLN A 117 40.70 -14.22 7.98
N GLY A 118 41.08 -15.16 8.84
CA GLY A 118 40.17 -15.80 9.80
C GLY A 118 39.88 -14.96 11.06
N LYS A 119 40.08 -13.64 11.02
CA LYS A 119 39.78 -12.68 12.08
C LYS A 119 39.53 -11.38 11.34
N VAL A 120 38.32 -11.00 10.97
CA VAL A 120 37.37 -10.31 11.83
C VAL A 120 36.06 -10.28 11.02
N LEU A 121 34.99 -10.94 11.50
CA LEU A 121 33.65 -10.58 11.07
C LEU A 121 33.42 -9.09 11.44
N PRO A 122 32.61 -8.31 10.70
CA PRO A 122 32.37 -6.87 10.96
C PRO A 122 32.01 -6.51 12.42
N THR A 123 31.64 -7.52 13.21
CA THR A 123 31.43 -7.50 14.65
C THR A 123 32.51 -6.76 15.44
N GLU A 124 33.82 -6.93 15.19
CA GLU A 124 34.83 -6.25 16.05
C GLU A 124 35.04 -4.76 15.72
N PHE A 125 34.74 -4.31 14.50
CA PHE A 125 34.95 -2.92 14.12
C PHE A 125 33.85 -1.98 14.63
N ASN A 126 32.60 -2.47 14.78
CA ASN A 126 31.46 -1.66 15.23
C ASN A 126 31.05 -1.88 16.70
N LEU A 127 31.39 -3.00 17.34
CA LEU A 127 30.96 -3.25 18.74
C LEU A 127 31.70 -2.39 19.77
N ARG A 128 32.92 -1.90 19.46
CA ARG A 128 33.68 -1.01 20.38
C ARG A 128 32.99 0.32 20.67
N HIS A 129 32.09 0.80 19.80
CA HIS A 129 31.30 2.01 20.05
C HIS A 129 30.01 1.77 20.84
N SER A 130 29.63 0.51 21.08
CA SER A 130 28.36 0.14 21.74
C SER A 130 28.53 -0.46 23.15
N MET A 131 29.79 -0.66 23.59
CA MET A 131 30.11 -1.45 24.79
C MET A 131 30.49 -0.63 26.03
N ASP A 132 30.30 0.70 26.03
CA ASP A 132 30.52 1.56 27.20
C ASP A 132 29.23 1.87 28.00
N LEU A 133 28.09 1.23 27.70
CA LEU A 133 26.80 1.48 28.36
C LEU A 133 26.22 0.29 29.13
N LYS A 134 27.05 -0.67 29.55
CA LYS A 134 26.62 -1.71 30.50
C LYS A 134 27.60 -1.86 31.65
N SER A 135 27.54 -0.91 32.57
CA SER A 135 27.81 -1.19 33.98
C SER A 135 26.64 -0.65 34.80
N SER A 136 26.20 -1.44 35.76
CA SER A 136 25.04 -1.21 36.66
C SER A 136 23.70 -1.70 36.11
N GLU A 137 23.41 -2.98 36.32
CA GLU A 137 22.40 -3.38 37.33
C GLU A 137 22.34 -4.90 37.45
N ASN A 138 22.86 -5.39 38.57
CA ASN A 138 22.59 -6.72 39.12
C ASN A 138 21.34 -6.61 39.99
N VAL A 139 20.22 -7.26 39.63
CA VAL A 139 19.21 -7.65 40.61
C VAL A 139 18.76 -9.08 40.34
N LYS A 140 18.80 -9.85 41.42
CA LYS A 140 18.64 -11.28 41.57
C LYS A 140 17.24 -11.76 41.15
N ALA A 141 17.19 -12.87 40.44
CA ALA A 141 16.02 -13.75 40.40
C ALA A 141 16.18 -14.77 41.53
N ASP A 142 15.23 -14.79 42.48
CA ASP A 142 14.87 -16.01 43.21
C ASP A 142 13.49 -15.87 43.89
N GLN A 143 12.64 -16.85 43.56
CA GLN A 143 11.63 -17.54 44.38
C GLN A 143 10.39 -16.80 44.91
N ILE A 144 9.21 -17.17 44.40
CA ILE A 144 8.08 -17.66 45.20
C ILE A 144 7.46 -18.90 44.51
N LEU A 145 7.38 -19.98 45.28
CA LEU A 145 6.84 -21.32 44.99
C LEU A 145 5.30 -21.37 45.13
N GLU A 146 4.68 -22.28 44.36
CA GLU A 146 3.59 -23.25 44.70
C GLU A 146 2.33 -22.77 45.49
N ASN A 147 1.07 -23.19 45.25
CA ASN A 147 0.49 -24.40 44.63
C ASN A 147 -1.07 -24.23 44.47
N PRO A 148 -1.90 -25.26 44.12
CA PRO A 148 -2.95 -25.19 43.09
C PRO A 148 -4.40 -25.33 43.62
N SER A 149 -5.41 -25.17 42.75
CA SER A 149 -6.60 -26.04 42.69
C SER A 149 -7.65 -25.59 41.64
N GLY A 150 -7.98 -26.49 40.71
CA GLY A 150 -9.36 -26.91 40.39
C GLY A 150 -10.22 -26.06 39.44
N GLY A 151 -10.74 -26.70 38.39
CA GLY A 151 -11.97 -26.25 37.72
C GLY A 151 -12.05 -26.60 36.23
N GLU A 152 -12.38 -27.85 35.92
CA GLU A 152 -12.80 -28.32 34.59
C GLU A 152 -14.03 -27.56 34.07
N ASN A 153 -14.07 -27.27 32.77
CA ASN A 153 -15.26 -27.46 31.92
C ASN A 153 -14.90 -27.22 30.45
N SER A 154 -14.59 -28.32 29.76
CA SER A 154 -14.70 -28.42 28.31
C SER A 154 -16.01 -29.12 28.00
N GLN A 155 -16.93 -28.43 27.31
CA GLN A 155 -18.06 -29.07 26.64
C GLN A 155 -17.87 -28.98 25.14
N ALA A 156 -17.44 -30.12 24.59
CA ALA A 156 -17.62 -30.47 23.20
C ALA A 156 -19.12 -30.69 22.96
N ILE A 157 -19.67 -30.07 21.91
CA ILE A 157 -21.03 -30.36 21.44
C ILE A 157 -20.94 -31.41 20.35
N ASP A 158 -21.69 -32.47 20.61
CA ASP A 158 -21.85 -33.74 19.92
C ASP A 158 -22.41 -33.56 18.50
N ALA A 159 -21.83 -34.31 17.57
CA ALA A 159 -22.21 -34.36 16.17
C ALA A 159 -22.94 -35.68 15.91
N SER A 160 -24.26 -35.70 16.04
CA SER A 160 -25.08 -36.77 15.44
C SER A 160 -26.54 -36.35 15.27
N ASN A 161 -27.10 -36.73 14.12
CA ASN A 161 -28.48 -36.54 13.62
C ASN A 161 -28.75 -35.27 12.80
N VAL A 162 -28.62 -35.37 11.47
CA VAL A 162 -29.75 -35.28 10.51
C VAL A 162 -29.34 -35.97 9.20
N ARG A 163 -30.24 -36.81 8.66
CA ARG A 163 -30.11 -37.58 7.40
C ARG A 163 -30.18 -36.69 6.15
N LEU A 164 -29.43 -37.09 5.12
CA LEU A 164 -29.44 -36.57 3.74
C LEU A 164 -30.77 -36.81 3.02
N PRO A 165 -31.06 -36.01 1.97
CA PRO A 165 -31.20 -36.60 0.64
C PRO A 165 -30.21 -36.01 -0.37
N GLU A 166 -29.76 -36.89 -1.27
CA GLU A 166 -28.85 -36.64 -2.38
C GLU A 166 -29.44 -35.62 -3.38
N THR A 167 -28.64 -34.65 -3.82
CA THR A 167 -28.18 -34.53 -5.23
C THR A 167 -27.24 -33.33 -5.40
N LEU A 168 -26.13 -33.61 -6.10
CA LEU A 168 -25.04 -32.76 -6.56
C LEU A 168 -25.46 -31.40 -7.15
N VAL A 169 -24.68 -30.32 -6.91
CA VAL A 169 -23.87 -29.58 -7.92
C VAL A 169 -23.21 -28.32 -7.29
N VAL A 170 -21.88 -28.38 -7.19
CA VAL A 170 -20.81 -27.34 -7.24
C VAL A 170 -20.83 -26.15 -6.26
N SER A 171 -19.70 -26.05 -5.55
CA SER A 171 -19.38 -25.24 -4.36
C SER A 171 -19.35 -23.72 -4.53
N GLU A 172 -20.04 -23.05 -3.60
CA GLU A 172 -19.82 -21.67 -3.16
C GLU A 172 -18.65 -21.59 -2.16
N ALA A 173 -17.81 -20.57 -2.30
CA ALA A 173 -17.08 -19.98 -1.18
C ALA A 173 -17.13 -18.45 -1.33
N HIS A 174 -17.83 -17.82 -0.37
CA HIS A 174 -18.06 -16.38 -0.20
C HIS A 174 -19.04 -15.68 -1.15
N ILE A 175 -20.28 -16.15 -1.14
CA ILE A 175 -21.48 -15.31 -1.26
C ILE A 175 -22.23 -15.52 0.05
N VAL A 176 -22.04 -14.65 1.04
CA VAL A 176 -22.74 -14.72 2.34
C VAL A 176 -23.59 -13.47 2.48
N ASP A 177 -24.86 -13.74 2.82
CA ASP A 177 -26.00 -12.89 3.16
C ASP A 177 -26.80 -12.25 2.01
N ILE A 178 -27.91 -12.93 1.68
CA ILE A 178 -28.97 -12.51 0.75
C ILE A 178 -30.21 -12.10 1.56
N PRO A 179 -30.61 -10.82 1.61
CA PRO A 179 -31.93 -10.43 2.07
C PRO A 179 -32.94 -10.50 0.90
N GLN A 180 -34.13 -11.05 1.18
CA GLN A 180 -35.15 -11.38 0.16
C GLN A 180 -36.07 -10.19 -0.22
N HIS A 181 -35.60 -8.94 -0.23
CA HIS A 181 -36.47 -7.81 -0.58
C HIS A 181 -36.13 -7.21 -1.96
N GLU A 182 -37.17 -6.98 -2.78
CA GLU A 182 -37.12 -6.45 -4.15
C GLU A 182 -36.47 -5.05 -4.27
N SER A 183 -36.24 -4.37 -3.14
CA SER A 183 -35.45 -3.13 -3.04
C SER A 183 -33.93 -3.35 -3.10
N ASP A 184 -33.44 -4.58 -2.83
CA ASP A 184 -32.01 -4.91 -2.73
C ASP A 184 -31.35 -5.23 -4.07
N SER A 185 -32.12 -5.61 -5.10
CA SER A 185 -31.58 -5.94 -6.44
C SER A 185 -30.85 -4.77 -7.10
N ARG A 186 -31.22 -3.54 -6.74
CA ARG A 186 -30.67 -2.27 -7.26
C ARG A 186 -29.27 -1.97 -6.73
N ASP A 187 -29.11 -2.08 -5.41
CA ASP A 187 -27.81 -1.92 -4.75
C ASP A 187 -26.90 -3.12 -5.08
N TYR A 188 -27.47 -4.30 -5.28
CA TYR A 188 -26.76 -5.53 -5.60
C TYR A 188 -25.97 -5.47 -6.92
N LEU A 189 -26.58 -5.06 -8.03
CA LEU A 189 -25.87 -4.98 -9.33
C LEU A 189 -24.73 -3.95 -9.30
N GLN A 190 -24.93 -2.80 -8.65
CA GLN A 190 -23.92 -1.76 -8.54
C GLN A 190 -22.77 -2.16 -7.61
N VAL A 191 -23.08 -2.81 -6.50
CA VAL A 191 -22.08 -3.34 -5.56
C VAL A 191 -21.28 -4.46 -6.23
N ILE A 192 -21.91 -5.29 -7.06
CA ILE A 192 -21.25 -6.36 -7.80
C ILE A 192 -20.31 -5.82 -8.87
N GLU A 193 -20.73 -4.84 -9.68
CA GLU A 193 -19.86 -4.24 -10.69
C GLU A 193 -18.59 -3.69 -10.02
N LEU A 194 -18.74 -2.94 -8.93
CA LEU A 194 -17.61 -2.38 -8.19
C LEU A 194 -16.74 -3.46 -7.55
N LYS A 195 -17.34 -4.47 -6.91
CA LYS A 195 -16.61 -5.60 -6.28
C LYS A 195 -15.83 -6.42 -7.30
N LEU A 196 -16.29 -6.52 -8.55
CA LEU A 196 -15.63 -7.30 -9.59
C LEU A 196 -14.62 -6.47 -10.39
N ARG A 197 -14.82 -5.16 -10.53
CA ARG A 197 -13.93 -4.27 -11.28
C ARG A 197 -12.74 -3.76 -10.46
N SER A 198 -12.91 -3.51 -9.16
CA SER A 198 -11.82 -3.05 -8.28
C SER A 198 -10.61 -4.01 -8.25
N PRO A 199 -10.78 -5.34 -8.08
CA PRO A 199 -9.66 -6.29 -8.09
C PRO A 199 -8.86 -6.30 -9.39
N MET A 200 -9.50 -5.98 -10.53
CA MET A 200 -8.84 -5.90 -11.83
C MET A 200 -7.88 -4.69 -11.90
N TYR A 201 -8.32 -3.52 -11.43
CA TYR A 201 -7.45 -2.35 -11.33
C TYR A 201 -6.30 -2.55 -10.33
N SER A 202 -6.59 -3.13 -9.17
CA SER A 202 -5.56 -3.42 -8.17
C SER A 202 -4.49 -4.38 -8.71
N HIS A 203 -4.92 -5.46 -9.38
CA HIS A 203 -4.00 -6.42 -10.00
C HIS A 203 -3.16 -5.79 -11.12
N PHE A 204 -3.76 -4.91 -11.93
CA PHE A 204 -3.03 -4.17 -12.97
C PHE A 204 -1.96 -3.25 -12.37
N MET A 205 -2.32 -2.47 -11.36
CA MET A 205 -1.37 -1.58 -10.67
C MET A 205 -0.25 -2.37 -9.97
N GLU A 206 -0.55 -3.52 -9.37
CA GLU A 206 0.45 -4.41 -8.77
C GLU A 206 1.41 -4.97 -9.83
N THR A 207 0.88 -5.37 -11.00
CA THR A 207 1.67 -5.86 -12.13
C THR A 207 2.62 -4.78 -12.65
N LEU A 208 2.16 -3.53 -12.78
CA LEU A 208 3.01 -2.41 -13.21
C LEU A 208 4.16 -2.16 -12.22
N ASN A 209 3.86 -2.16 -10.92
CA ASN A 209 4.86 -1.95 -9.88
C ASN A 209 5.86 -3.12 -9.77
N GLY A 210 5.41 -4.34 -10.06
CA GLY A 210 6.20 -5.58 -9.94
C GLY A 210 6.80 -6.10 -11.25
N LEU A 211 6.74 -5.34 -12.34
CA LEU A 211 6.99 -5.84 -13.69
C LEU A 211 8.37 -6.50 -13.87
N SER A 212 9.43 -5.92 -13.29
CA SER A 212 10.78 -6.48 -13.33
C SER A 212 10.84 -7.84 -12.61
N SER A 213 10.22 -7.95 -11.43
CA SER A 213 10.17 -9.19 -10.66
C SER A 213 9.39 -10.30 -11.37
N ILE A 214 8.25 -9.96 -12.00
CA ILE A 214 7.42 -10.91 -12.74
C ILE A 214 8.21 -11.50 -13.91
N ARG A 215 8.96 -10.65 -14.64
CA ARG A 215 9.79 -11.09 -15.77
C ARG A 215 10.94 -11.98 -15.35
N VAL A 216 11.64 -11.63 -14.27
CA VAL A 216 12.79 -12.41 -13.76
C VAL A 216 12.35 -13.78 -13.23
N LEU A 217 11.17 -13.85 -12.60
CA LEU A 217 10.66 -15.10 -12.03
C LEU A 217 9.91 -16.00 -13.03
N GLY A 218 9.72 -15.55 -14.27
CA GLY A 218 9.00 -16.34 -15.28
C GLY A 218 7.50 -16.45 -15.01
N TRP A 219 6.90 -15.49 -14.28
CA TRP A 219 5.50 -15.56 -13.84
C TRP A 219 4.51 -14.90 -14.82
N GLN A 220 4.95 -14.53 -16.01
CA GLN A 220 4.15 -13.80 -17.00
C GLN A 220 2.84 -14.52 -17.30
N GLU A 221 2.89 -15.80 -17.65
CA GLU A 221 1.72 -16.60 -18.02
C GLU A 221 0.71 -16.66 -16.86
N ARG A 222 1.15 -17.02 -15.65
CA ARG A 222 0.30 -17.07 -14.47
C ARG A 222 -0.37 -15.74 -14.12
N VAL A 223 0.36 -14.63 -14.23
CA VAL A 223 -0.18 -13.29 -13.97
C VAL A 223 -1.17 -12.89 -15.06
N THR A 224 -0.88 -13.21 -16.32
CA THR A 224 -1.79 -12.98 -17.45
C THR A 224 -3.07 -13.79 -17.30
N ASP A 225 -3.00 -15.07 -16.95
CA ASP A 225 -4.18 -15.92 -16.74
C ASP A 225 -5.07 -15.38 -15.62
N SER A 226 -4.45 -14.96 -14.51
CA SER A 226 -5.20 -14.35 -13.41
C SER A 226 -5.84 -13.01 -13.81
N MET A 227 -5.18 -12.23 -14.66
CA MET A 227 -5.77 -11.00 -15.21
C MET A 227 -6.95 -11.31 -16.12
N ILE A 228 -6.85 -12.32 -17.00
CA ILE A 228 -7.94 -12.75 -17.88
C ILE A 228 -9.13 -13.19 -17.04
N GLU A 229 -8.93 -14.04 -16.02
CA GLU A 229 -10.01 -14.47 -15.11
C GLU A 229 -10.72 -13.28 -14.43
N LYS A 230 -9.95 -12.28 -13.99
CA LYS A 230 -10.51 -11.05 -13.37
C LYS A 230 -11.26 -10.19 -14.38
N VAL A 231 -10.76 -10.09 -15.61
CA VAL A 231 -11.45 -9.39 -16.69
C VAL A 231 -12.77 -10.10 -17.01
N ASP A 232 -12.76 -11.41 -17.23
CA ASP A 232 -13.96 -12.20 -17.53
C ASP A 232 -15.02 -12.03 -16.44
N ARG A 233 -14.63 -12.18 -15.17
CA ARG A 233 -15.54 -11.95 -14.04
C ARG A 233 -16.10 -10.53 -14.02
N SER A 234 -15.30 -9.52 -14.34
CA SER A 234 -15.77 -8.13 -14.39
C SER A 234 -16.78 -7.86 -15.50
N GLN A 235 -16.80 -8.66 -16.57
CA GLN A 235 -17.74 -8.49 -17.69
C GLN A 235 -19.11 -9.14 -17.44
N VAL A 236 -19.20 -10.14 -16.56
CA VAL A 236 -20.44 -10.89 -16.30
C VAL A 236 -21.62 -9.97 -15.95
N PRO A 237 -21.51 -8.97 -15.06
CA PRO A 237 -22.63 -8.10 -14.71
C PRO A 237 -23.16 -7.30 -15.90
N ASP A 238 -22.25 -6.71 -16.69
CA ASP A 238 -22.58 -5.92 -17.88
C ASP A 238 -23.27 -6.80 -18.93
N TYR A 239 -22.75 -8.02 -19.13
CA TYR A 239 -23.34 -8.97 -20.06
C TYR A 239 -24.75 -9.42 -19.64
N LEU A 240 -24.93 -9.74 -18.35
CA LEU A 240 -26.25 -10.14 -17.83
C LEU A 240 -27.27 -8.99 -17.92
N LEU A 241 -26.85 -7.76 -17.63
CA LEU A 241 -27.71 -6.58 -17.81
C LEU A 241 -28.11 -6.40 -19.28
N TYR A 242 -27.16 -6.57 -20.20
CA TYR A 242 -27.44 -6.53 -21.63
C TYR A 242 -28.46 -7.62 -22.06
N CYS A 243 -28.29 -8.86 -21.60
CA CYS A 243 -29.24 -9.93 -21.86
C CYS A 243 -30.64 -9.60 -21.32
N ALA A 244 -30.74 -9.06 -20.11
CA ALA A 244 -32.01 -8.64 -19.52
C ALA A 244 -32.68 -7.51 -20.31
N GLN A 245 -31.92 -6.52 -20.78
CA GLN A 245 -32.43 -5.45 -21.64
C GLN A 245 -32.94 -5.97 -22.99
N ARG A 246 -32.21 -6.91 -23.62
CA ARG A 246 -32.65 -7.55 -24.87
C ARG A 246 -33.92 -8.37 -24.69
N TRP A 247 -34.04 -9.08 -23.58
CA TRP A 247 -35.25 -9.82 -23.24
C TRP A 247 -36.45 -8.89 -23.05
N LEU A 248 -36.27 -7.79 -22.30
CA LEU A 248 -37.31 -6.79 -22.10
C LEU A 248 -37.77 -6.16 -23.41
N GLN A 249 -36.83 -5.84 -24.32
CA GLN A 249 -37.14 -5.33 -25.66
C GLN A 249 -38.02 -6.31 -26.44
N LEU A 250 -37.65 -7.60 -26.46
CA LEU A 250 -38.40 -8.62 -27.18
C LEU A 250 -39.84 -8.74 -26.66
N VAL A 251 -40.02 -8.73 -25.34
CA VAL A 251 -41.35 -8.78 -24.72
C VAL A 251 -42.17 -7.56 -25.13
N LEU A 252 -41.57 -6.37 -25.13
CA LEU A 252 -42.24 -5.13 -25.50
C LEU A 252 -42.65 -5.11 -26.98
N ASP A 253 -41.76 -5.54 -27.87
CA ASP A 253 -42.04 -5.66 -29.30
C ASP A 253 -43.18 -6.65 -29.59
N LEU A 254 -43.26 -7.76 -28.84
CA LEU A 254 -44.32 -8.75 -28.98
C LEU A 254 -45.68 -8.21 -28.52
N VAL A 255 -45.72 -7.43 -27.43
CA VAL A 255 -46.93 -6.75 -26.97
C VAL A 255 -47.41 -5.75 -28.01
N VAL A 256 -46.50 -4.99 -28.62
CA VAL A 256 -46.81 -3.99 -29.64
C VAL A 256 -47.31 -4.66 -30.93
N ALA A 257 -46.71 -5.78 -31.33
CA ALA A 257 -47.20 -6.58 -32.45
C ALA A 257 -48.63 -7.09 -32.22
N ALA A 258 -48.94 -7.57 -31.01
CA ALA A 258 -50.29 -7.98 -30.65
C ALA A 258 -51.31 -6.82 -30.72
N LEU A 259 -50.94 -5.64 -30.21
CA LEU A 259 -51.77 -4.43 -30.31
C LEU A 259 -51.99 -3.98 -31.76
N ALA A 260 -50.96 -4.04 -32.60
CA ALA A 260 -51.07 -3.70 -34.02
C ALA A 260 -52.05 -4.65 -34.74
N ILE A 261 -52.00 -5.96 -34.47
CA ILE A 261 -52.95 -6.93 -35.02
C ILE A 261 -54.38 -6.60 -34.60
N ILE A 262 -54.60 -6.24 -33.33
CA ILE A 262 -55.91 -5.85 -32.81
C ILE A 262 -56.44 -4.61 -33.55
N VAL A 263 -55.62 -3.58 -33.70
CA VAL A 263 -56.00 -2.33 -34.38
C VAL A 263 -56.30 -2.57 -35.86
N ILE A 264 -55.49 -3.35 -36.57
CA ILE A 264 -55.73 -3.70 -37.97
C ILE A 264 -57.02 -4.52 -38.11
N THR A 265 -57.26 -5.47 -37.21
CA THR A 265 -58.48 -6.28 -37.22
C THR A 265 -59.73 -5.43 -36.99
N LEU A 266 -59.66 -4.48 -36.04
CA LEU A 266 -60.73 -3.53 -35.76
C LEU A 266 -61.00 -2.62 -36.96
N ALA A 267 -59.93 -2.14 -37.61
CA ALA A 267 -59.98 -1.31 -38.81
C ALA A 267 -60.74 -1.99 -39.96
N ILE A 268 -60.45 -3.27 -40.20
CA ILE A 268 -61.10 -4.06 -41.27
C ILE A 268 -62.58 -4.28 -40.92
N LYS A 269 -62.90 -4.60 -39.66
CA LYS A 269 -64.29 -4.87 -39.24
C LYS A 269 -65.18 -3.62 -39.23
N LEU A 270 -64.63 -2.46 -38.91
CA LEU A 270 -65.35 -1.18 -38.81
C LEU A 270 -65.10 -0.26 -40.01
N HIS A 271 -64.69 -0.80 -41.17
CA HIS A 271 -64.25 -0.01 -42.32
C HIS A 271 -65.27 1.04 -42.82
N ARG A 272 -66.57 0.91 -42.47
CA ARG A 272 -67.63 1.86 -42.84
C ARG A 272 -67.65 3.13 -41.99
N SER A 273 -67.04 3.14 -40.81
CA SER A 273 -67.06 4.26 -39.87
C SER A 273 -65.68 4.86 -39.59
N THR A 274 -64.60 4.27 -40.10
CA THR A 274 -63.22 4.70 -39.84
C THR A 274 -62.58 5.38 -41.05
N ASN A 275 -61.99 6.55 -40.85
CA ASN A 275 -61.21 7.25 -41.87
C ASN A 275 -59.85 6.54 -42.05
N PRO A 276 -59.44 6.18 -43.29
CA PRO A 276 -58.13 5.61 -43.58
C PRO A 276 -56.96 6.41 -42.98
N GLY A 277 -57.06 7.74 -42.91
CA GLY A 277 -56.03 8.59 -42.33
C GLY A 277 -55.84 8.41 -40.81
N SER A 278 -56.92 8.21 -40.05
CA SER A 278 -56.82 7.98 -38.59
C SER A 278 -56.27 6.61 -38.25
N LEU A 279 -56.45 5.62 -39.13
CA LEU A 279 -55.87 4.28 -38.98
C LEU A 279 -54.35 4.31 -39.16
N SER A 280 -53.87 4.97 -40.21
CA SER A 280 -52.44 5.17 -40.44
C SER A 280 -51.77 5.94 -39.28
N LEU A 281 -52.44 6.96 -38.75
CA LEU A 281 -51.97 7.72 -37.60
C LEU A 281 -51.88 6.85 -36.33
N SER A 282 -52.90 6.03 -36.08
CA SER A 282 -52.94 5.13 -34.91
C SER A 282 -51.81 4.10 -34.94
N LEU A 283 -51.53 3.54 -36.13
CA LEU A 283 -50.49 2.54 -36.32
C LEU A 283 -49.08 3.15 -36.18
N ASN A 284 -48.88 4.36 -36.72
CA ASN A 284 -47.64 5.13 -36.52
C ASN A 284 -47.40 5.48 -35.04
N ASN A 285 -48.47 5.86 -34.31
CA ASN A 285 -48.38 6.16 -32.88
C ASN A 285 -48.04 4.92 -32.05
N ILE A 286 -48.54 3.73 -32.40
CA ILE A 286 -48.21 2.47 -31.71
C ILE A 286 -46.72 2.12 -31.91
N LEU A 287 -46.21 2.25 -33.13
CA LEU A 287 -44.79 2.03 -33.43
C LEU A 287 -43.90 3.01 -32.67
N SER A 288 -44.23 4.31 -32.71
CA SER A 288 -43.48 5.34 -31.98
C SER A 288 -43.55 5.19 -30.47
N PHE A 289 -44.69 4.72 -29.93
CA PHE A 289 -44.85 4.44 -28.51
C PHE A 289 -43.89 3.34 -28.03
N ASN A 290 -43.70 2.28 -28.83
CA ASN A 290 -42.76 1.22 -28.53
C ASN A 290 -41.32 1.74 -28.39
N GLU A 291 -40.85 2.44 -29.41
CA GLU A 291 -39.49 3.00 -29.43
C GLU A 291 -39.28 3.97 -28.24
N THR A 292 -40.27 4.81 -27.96
CA THR A 292 -40.22 5.77 -26.85
C THR A 292 -40.15 5.07 -25.49
N LEU A 293 -40.92 3.99 -25.31
CA LEU A 293 -40.94 3.22 -24.07
C LEU A 293 -39.62 2.46 -23.86
N SER A 294 -39.05 1.89 -24.92
CA SER A 294 -37.71 1.30 -24.88
C SER A 294 -36.64 2.31 -24.48
N PHE A 295 -36.66 3.51 -25.07
CA PHE A 295 -35.74 4.58 -24.67
C PHE A 295 -35.95 5.01 -23.22
N LEU A 296 -37.19 5.14 -22.76
CA LEU A 296 -37.48 5.50 -21.38
C LEU A 296 -36.87 4.49 -20.39
N LEU A 297 -37.02 3.19 -20.66
CA LEU A 297 -36.46 2.13 -19.82
C LEU A 297 -34.92 2.17 -19.81
N GLN A 298 -34.28 2.38 -20.97
CA GLN A 298 -32.83 2.53 -21.05
C GLN A 298 -32.36 3.76 -20.27
N TYR A 299 -32.98 4.93 -20.47
CA TYR A 299 -32.64 6.14 -19.74
C TYR A 299 -32.91 6.03 -18.25
N TRP A 300 -33.95 5.30 -17.84
CA TRP A 300 -34.23 5.02 -16.44
C TRP A 300 -33.10 4.21 -15.80
N THR A 301 -32.66 3.12 -16.44
CA THR A 301 -31.53 2.33 -15.94
C THR A 301 -30.22 3.15 -15.89
N GLN A 302 -29.98 4.00 -16.90
CA GLN A 302 -28.81 4.89 -16.92
C GLN A 302 -28.85 5.94 -15.80
N LEU A 303 -30.04 6.49 -15.51
CA LEU A 303 -30.25 7.42 -14.42
C LEU A 303 -29.97 6.76 -13.07
N GLU A 304 -30.40 5.51 -12.90
CA GLU A 304 -30.19 4.73 -11.67
C GLU A 304 -28.69 4.46 -11.42
N ILE A 305 -27.94 4.04 -12.45
CA ILE A 305 -26.47 3.88 -12.37
C ILE A 305 -25.80 5.21 -11.98
N SER A 306 -26.25 6.31 -12.59
CA SER A 306 -25.71 7.64 -12.32
C SER A 306 -26.02 8.10 -10.89
N LEU A 307 -27.22 7.82 -10.37
CA LEU A 307 -27.61 8.12 -9.00
C LEU A 307 -26.76 7.35 -7.98
N GLY A 308 -26.38 6.11 -8.30
CA GLY A 308 -25.44 5.33 -7.51
C GLY A 308 -24.07 5.98 -7.38
N ALA A 309 -23.52 6.52 -8.47
CA ALA A 309 -22.26 7.27 -8.46
C ALA A 309 -22.34 8.54 -7.60
N ILE A 310 -23.48 9.26 -7.66
CA ILE A 310 -23.74 10.43 -6.83
C ILE A 310 -23.82 10.03 -5.35
N SER A 311 -24.51 8.93 -5.02
CA SER A 311 -24.61 8.41 -3.66
C SER A 311 -23.24 8.12 -3.05
N ARG A 312 -22.34 7.46 -3.78
CA ARG A 312 -20.96 7.19 -3.34
C ARG A 312 -20.13 8.46 -3.16
N THR A 313 -20.25 9.41 -4.09
CA THR A 313 -19.56 10.70 -3.98
C THR A 313 -20.04 11.47 -2.74
N ARG A 314 -21.35 11.41 -2.46
CA ARG A 314 -21.94 11.99 -1.25
C ARG A 314 -21.49 11.25 0.02
N GLU A 315 -21.40 9.93 -0.01
CA GLU A 315 -20.88 9.15 1.12
C GLU A 315 -19.43 9.55 1.43
N PHE A 316 -18.58 9.64 0.40
CA PHE A 316 -17.21 10.13 0.54
C PHE A 316 -17.16 11.55 1.11
N ALA A 317 -18.02 12.45 0.61
CA ALA A 317 -18.12 13.82 1.13
C ALA A 317 -18.62 13.89 2.59
N HIS A 318 -19.46 12.94 3.02
CA HIS A 318 -19.96 12.86 4.41
C HIS A 318 -18.99 12.16 5.36
N ARG A 319 -18.06 11.32 4.88
CA ARG A 319 -16.97 10.80 5.69
C ARG A 319 -16.08 11.96 6.12
N LYS A 320 -16.22 12.38 7.38
CA LYS A 320 -15.38 13.39 8.02
C LYS A 320 -13.96 12.84 8.19
N LEU A 321 -13.17 12.86 7.12
CA LEU A 321 -11.71 12.71 7.15
C LEU A 321 -11.01 14.05 7.41
N SER A 322 -11.71 15.02 8.00
CA SER A 322 -11.11 16.31 8.32
C SER A 322 -10.25 16.17 9.57
N GLU A 323 -9.03 16.70 9.49
CA GLU A 323 -8.17 16.87 10.65
C GLU A 323 -8.97 17.56 11.78
N PRO A 324 -8.83 17.09 13.03
CA PRO A 324 -9.56 17.67 14.14
C PRO A 324 -9.21 19.15 14.24
N LYS A 325 -10.19 20.02 13.97
CA LYS A 325 -10.02 21.47 14.11
C LYS A 325 -9.67 21.77 15.57
N SER A 326 -8.55 22.45 15.81
CA SER A 326 -8.18 22.91 17.15
C SER A 326 -9.35 23.68 17.77
N LEU A 327 -9.82 23.29 18.96
CA LEU A 327 -10.99 23.90 19.61
C LEU A 327 -10.81 25.39 19.92
N SER A 328 -9.57 25.89 19.87
CA SER A 328 -9.21 27.31 19.94
C SER A 328 -7.81 27.48 19.34
N PRO A 329 -7.63 28.13 18.18
CA PRO A 329 -6.30 28.28 17.60
C PRO A 329 -5.48 29.19 18.51
N PHE A 330 -4.55 28.60 19.26
CA PHE A 330 -3.51 29.38 19.91
C PHE A 330 -2.69 30.07 18.81
N THR A 331 -2.69 31.40 18.79
CA THR A 331 -1.94 32.16 17.80
C THR A 331 -0.45 32.05 18.14
N LEU A 332 0.28 31.29 17.34
CA LEU A 332 1.72 31.11 17.53
C LEU A 332 2.47 32.45 17.40
N PRO A 333 3.52 32.68 18.21
CA PRO A 333 4.45 33.77 17.98
C PRO A 333 5.06 33.70 16.58
N PRO A 334 5.31 34.83 15.91
CA PRO A 334 5.83 34.85 14.54
C PRO A 334 7.24 34.27 14.41
N ASN A 335 8.01 34.25 15.50
CA ASN A 335 9.36 33.71 15.60
C ASN A 335 9.41 32.26 16.10
N TRP A 336 8.27 31.62 16.37
CA TRP A 336 8.24 30.24 16.82
C TRP A 336 8.56 29.27 15.67
N PRO A 337 9.34 28.20 15.90
CA PRO A 337 10.08 27.89 17.14
C PRO A 337 11.34 28.78 17.29
N GLU A 338 11.58 29.31 18.50
CA GLU A 338 12.69 30.24 18.77
C GLU A 338 13.96 29.51 19.24
N HIS A 339 13.79 28.50 20.08
CA HIS A 339 14.89 27.71 20.62
C HIS A 339 14.85 26.26 20.14
N GLY A 340 13.65 25.73 19.84
CA GLY A 340 13.46 24.37 19.35
C GLY A 340 13.68 23.30 20.43
N SER A 341 13.41 23.62 21.69
CA SER A 341 13.39 22.64 22.78
C SER A 341 12.16 21.74 22.66
N ILE A 342 12.31 20.43 22.82
CA ILE A 342 11.21 19.46 22.66
C ILE A 342 11.08 18.63 23.93
N GLU A 343 9.88 18.58 24.52
CA GLU A 343 9.57 17.65 25.60
C GLU A 343 8.44 16.70 25.20
N ILE A 344 8.68 15.42 25.41
CA ILE A 344 7.74 14.34 25.16
C ILE A 344 7.47 13.67 26.51
N ARG A 345 6.19 13.54 26.90
CA ARG A 345 5.79 12.93 28.18
C ARG A 345 4.78 11.82 27.96
N ASN A 346 5.16 10.60 28.33
CA ASN A 346 4.32 9.39 28.32
C ASN A 346 3.57 9.18 26.99
N LEU A 347 4.26 9.40 25.87
CA LEU A 347 3.67 9.36 24.54
C LEU A 347 3.33 7.93 24.12
N ASN A 348 2.05 7.73 23.76
CA ASN A 348 1.53 6.53 23.12
C ASN A 348 0.92 6.89 21.77
N ALA A 349 1.23 6.12 20.73
CA ALA A 349 0.67 6.34 19.41
C ALA A 349 0.47 5.04 18.65
N SER A 350 -0.56 5.00 17.82
CA SER A 350 -0.94 3.81 17.06
C SER A 350 -1.61 4.15 15.73
N TYR A 351 -1.25 3.42 14.67
CA TYR A 351 -1.94 3.49 13.37
C TYR A 351 -3.24 2.67 13.33
N ALA A 352 -3.34 1.64 14.17
CA ALA A 352 -4.50 0.75 14.22
C ALA A 352 -4.87 0.47 15.69
N PRO A 353 -6.15 0.34 16.05
CA PRO A 353 -6.56 0.18 17.45
C PRO A 353 -5.86 -0.95 18.21
N SER A 354 -5.42 -1.99 17.50
CA SER A 354 -4.86 -3.23 18.07
C SER A 354 -3.36 -3.22 18.33
N THR A 355 -2.57 -2.32 17.73
CA THR A 355 -1.10 -2.41 17.79
C THR A 355 -0.42 -1.07 18.09
N LEU A 356 0.01 -0.86 19.33
CA LEU A 356 0.78 0.33 19.70
C LEU A 356 2.11 0.39 18.95
N ALA A 357 2.32 1.47 18.19
CA ALA A 357 3.57 1.75 17.50
C ALA A 357 4.61 2.41 18.43
N LEU A 358 4.14 3.26 19.34
CA LEU A 358 4.92 3.91 20.38
C LEU A 358 4.26 3.64 21.74
N ASN A 359 5.06 3.29 22.74
CA ASN A 359 4.59 2.96 24.08
C ASN A 359 5.42 3.66 25.15
N ASN A 360 4.78 4.55 25.90
CA ASN A 360 5.26 5.28 27.07
C ASN A 360 6.62 5.96 26.87
N ILE A 361 6.75 6.74 25.80
CA ILE A 361 8.00 7.45 25.50
C ILE A 361 8.03 8.77 26.27
N THR A 362 9.10 8.97 27.04
CA THR A 362 9.40 10.23 27.75
C THR A 362 10.82 10.65 27.40
N LEU A 363 10.97 11.87 26.87
CA LEU A 363 12.23 12.40 26.36
C LEU A 363 12.24 13.93 26.44
N SER A 364 13.39 14.52 26.77
CA SER A 364 13.63 15.96 26.70
C SER A 364 14.82 16.23 25.78
N ILE A 365 14.65 17.14 24.83
CA ILE A 365 15.66 17.56 23.84
C ILE A 365 15.93 19.04 24.06
N HIS A 366 17.20 19.39 24.33
CA HIS A 366 17.58 20.77 24.57
C HIS A 366 17.75 21.56 23.26
N ALA A 367 17.60 22.87 23.35
CA ALA A 367 17.79 23.78 22.22
C ALA A 367 19.22 23.67 21.65
N GLY A 368 19.33 23.52 20.33
CA GLY A 368 20.61 23.36 19.63
C GLY A 368 21.28 21.99 19.80
N GLU A 369 20.64 21.05 20.51
CA GLU A 369 21.13 19.69 20.69
C GLU A 369 20.97 18.86 19.41
N LYS A 370 21.96 18.03 19.10
CA LYS A 370 21.92 17.09 17.97
C LYS A 370 21.65 15.69 18.51
N ILE A 371 20.45 15.18 18.29
CA ILE A 371 20.04 13.85 18.74
C ILE A 371 19.83 12.92 17.55
N GLY A 372 20.40 11.71 17.65
CA GLY A 372 20.19 10.64 16.67
C GLY A 372 19.33 9.52 17.23
N PHE A 373 18.24 9.16 16.54
CA PHE A 373 17.44 8.00 16.87
C PHE A 373 17.92 6.77 16.12
N CYS A 374 18.46 5.77 16.82
CA CYS A 374 18.88 4.50 16.24
C CYS A 374 18.04 3.34 16.79
N GLY A 375 17.82 2.29 15.97
CA GLY A 375 17.02 1.14 16.37
C GLY A 375 16.71 0.23 15.19
N ARG A 376 16.22 -0.98 15.46
CA ARG A 376 15.88 -1.98 14.41
C ARG A 376 14.80 -1.49 13.46
N SER A 377 14.76 -2.02 12.24
CA SER A 377 13.66 -1.72 11.31
C SER A 377 12.32 -2.12 11.94
N GLY A 378 11.33 -1.22 11.91
CA GLY A 378 10.03 -1.41 12.58
C GLY A 378 9.97 -1.04 14.07
N SER A 379 11.02 -0.45 14.65
CA SER A 379 11.04 -0.04 16.07
C SER A 379 10.26 1.26 16.39
N GLY A 380 9.49 1.81 15.45
CA GLY A 380 8.73 3.06 15.65
C GLY A 380 9.47 4.38 15.37
N LYS A 381 10.69 4.37 14.82
CA LYS A 381 11.45 5.62 14.51
C LYS A 381 10.67 6.61 13.62
N SER A 382 10.18 6.13 12.47
CA SER A 382 9.40 6.95 11.54
C SER A 382 8.03 7.34 12.12
N SER A 383 7.49 6.50 13.01
CA SER A 383 6.25 6.78 13.74
C SER A 383 6.43 7.94 14.73
N LEU A 384 7.58 8.02 15.41
CA LEU A 384 7.91 9.14 16.29
C LEU A 384 8.01 10.47 15.52
N LEU A 385 8.66 10.47 14.35
CA LEU A 385 8.69 11.66 13.48
C LEU A 385 7.28 12.04 12.99
N SER A 386 6.46 11.04 12.66
CA SER A 386 5.07 11.24 12.25
C SER A 386 4.21 11.84 13.37
N THR A 387 4.47 11.49 14.64
CA THR A 387 3.79 12.13 15.79
C THR A 387 4.23 13.58 16.01
N LEU A 388 5.51 13.90 15.80
CA LEU A 388 6.01 15.29 15.90
C LEU A 388 5.38 16.21 14.84
N LEU A 389 5.15 15.70 13.63
CA LEU A 389 4.49 16.43 12.55
C LEU A 389 2.95 16.41 12.63
N ARG A 390 2.40 15.77 13.68
CA ARG A 390 0.96 15.48 13.82
C ARG A 390 0.34 14.88 12.55
N LEU A 391 1.07 13.96 11.92
CA LEU A 391 0.56 13.06 10.88
C LEU A 391 -0.01 11.77 11.51
N LEU A 392 0.53 11.39 12.67
CA LEU A 392 -0.01 10.35 13.55
C LEU A 392 -0.44 11.03 14.85
N GLU A 393 -1.74 11.03 15.15
CA GLU A 393 -2.23 11.61 16.40
C GLU A 393 -1.88 10.71 17.59
N PRO A 394 -1.38 11.28 18.70
CA PRO A 394 -1.10 10.51 19.91
C PRO A 394 -2.40 10.01 20.55
N SER A 395 -2.42 8.76 20.97
CA SER A 395 -3.53 8.18 21.73
C SER A 395 -3.52 8.63 23.19
N SER A 396 -2.33 8.86 23.75
CA SER A 396 -2.15 9.48 25.06
C SER A 396 -0.76 10.12 25.20
N GLY A 397 -0.59 10.95 26.22
CA GLY A 397 0.64 11.72 26.44
C GLY A 397 0.58 13.09 25.79
N SER A 398 1.66 13.85 25.93
CA SER A 398 1.76 15.22 25.40
C SER A 398 3.13 15.46 24.77
N ILE A 399 3.15 16.30 23.73
CA ILE A 399 4.37 16.76 23.08
C ILE A 399 4.36 18.29 23.12
N THR A 400 5.39 18.90 23.70
CA THR A 400 5.55 20.35 23.72
C THR A 400 6.83 20.75 22.97
N ILE A 401 6.76 21.87 22.24
CA ILE A 401 7.92 22.52 21.62
C ILE A 401 8.01 23.96 22.12
N ASP A 402 9.15 24.33 22.71
CA ASP A 402 9.35 25.60 23.42
C ASP A 402 8.26 25.87 24.48
N GLY A 403 7.84 24.80 25.17
CA GLY A 403 6.80 24.83 26.20
C GLY A 403 5.36 24.90 25.68
N ILE A 404 5.15 25.00 24.37
CA ILE A 404 3.81 25.05 23.75
C ILE A 404 3.38 23.64 23.34
N ASP A 405 2.21 23.21 23.79
CA ASP A 405 1.65 21.89 23.44
C ASP A 405 1.18 21.85 21.99
N LEU A 406 1.69 20.87 21.25
CA LEU A 406 1.36 20.65 19.83
C LEU A 406 -0.12 20.40 19.60
N SER A 407 -0.85 19.85 20.58
CA SER A 407 -2.29 19.58 20.46
C SER A 407 -3.13 20.85 20.24
N THR A 408 -2.63 21.99 20.72
CA THR A 408 -3.31 23.30 20.67
C THR A 408 -3.05 24.09 19.39
N ILE A 409 -2.01 23.71 18.65
CA ILE A 409 -1.58 24.38 17.42
C ILE A 409 -2.39 23.85 16.23
N ASN A 410 -2.67 24.70 15.25
CA ASN A 410 -3.23 24.27 13.97
C ASN A 410 -2.18 23.46 13.17
N HIS A 411 -2.56 22.28 12.67
CA HIS A 411 -1.70 21.40 11.89
C HIS A 411 -0.99 22.08 10.72
N GLN A 412 -1.66 22.99 10.01
CA GLN A 412 -1.06 23.68 8.87
C GLN A 412 0.07 24.61 9.32
N THR A 413 -0.18 25.45 10.32
CA THR A 413 0.84 26.37 10.86
C THR A 413 2.01 25.62 11.47
N LEU A 414 1.76 24.47 12.12
CA LEU A 414 2.81 23.59 12.63
C LEU A 414 3.74 23.10 11.51
N ARG A 415 3.16 22.56 10.43
CA ARG A 415 3.91 21.95 9.31
C ARG A 415 4.59 22.99 8.42
N GLU A 416 4.10 24.22 8.38
CA GLU A 416 4.79 25.34 7.72
C GLU A 416 6.07 25.76 8.47
N ARG A 417 6.15 25.51 9.78
CA ARG A 417 7.30 25.91 10.63
C ARG A 417 8.31 24.78 10.86
N LEU A 418 7.88 23.53 10.77
CA LEU A 418 8.74 22.35 10.92
C LEU A 418 9.20 21.82 9.57
N LEU A 419 10.50 21.81 9.34
CA LEU A 419 11.08 21.25 8.11
C LEU A 419 11.46 19.77 8.33
N THR A 420 10.96 18.90 7.47
CA THR A 420 11.28 17.47 7.47
C THR A 420 11.78 17.03 6.10
N VAL A 421 12.76 16.13 6.07
CA VAL A 421 13.17 15.42 4.85
C VAL A 421 12.61 14.00 4.97
N PRO A 422 11.63 13.61 4.12
CA PRO A 422 11.02 12.29 4.21
C PRO A 422 12.00 11.19 3.81
N GLN A 423 11.73 9.95 4.27
CA GLN A 423 12.53 8.78 3.91
C GLN A 423 12.42 8.44 2.42
N ASP A 424 11.20 8.55 1.86
CA ASP A 424 10.96 8.37 0.43
C ASP A 424 10.86 9.75 -0.22
N ALA A 425 11.81 10.07 -1.10
CA ALA A 425 11.84 11.32 -1.83
C ALA A 425 10.72 11.36 -2.89
N PHE A 426 9.77 12.26 -2.68
CA PHE A 426 8.70 12.52 -3.64
C PHE A 426 9.07 13.70 -4.54
N LEU A 427 9.12 13.45 -5.85
CA LEU A 427 9.37 14.46 -6.87
C LEU A 427 8.17 14.60 -7.78
N ILE A 428 7.75 15.84 -8.00
CA ILE A 428 6.68 16.20 -8.91
C ILE A 428 7.29 16.26 -10.32
N GLN A 429 6.56 15.77 -11.33
CA GLN A 429 6.94 15.84 -12.75
C GLN A 429 6.86 17.28 -13.28
N GLN A 430 7.73 18.14 -12.78
CA GLN A 430 7.86 19.56 -13.08
C GLN A 430 9.35 19.93 -13.10
N THR A 431 9.65 21.22 -13.22
CA THR A 431 11.05 21.71 -13.19
C THR A 431 11.72 21.46 -11.84
N ILE A 432 13.04 21.37 -11.82
CA ILE A 432 13.82 21.33 -10.57
C ILE A 432 13.50 22.56 -9.71
N ARG A 433 13.35 23.74 -10.32
CA ARG A 433 12.92 24.95 -9.60
C ARG A 433 11.61 24.73 -8.84
N TYR A 434 10.59 24.19 -9.51
CA TYR A 434 9.27 23.99 -8.90
C TYR A 434 9.32 22.97 -7.75
N ASN A 435 10.16 21.94 -7.86
CA ASN A 435 10.35 20.97 -6.79
C ASN A 435 11.07 21.56 -5.56
N LEU A 436 11.97 22.54 -5.75
CA LEU A 436 12.66 23.22 -4.65
C LEU A 436 11.83 24.32 -4.00
N ASP A 437 11.12 25.11 -4.80
CA ASP A 437 10.36 26.27 -4.35
C ASP A 437 9.08 26.44 -5.19
N PRO A 438 8.00 25.72 -4.84
CA PRO A 438 6.74 25.81 -5.57
C PRO A 438 6.03 27.17 -5.37
N LEU A 439 6.38 27.93 -4.33
CA LEU A 439 5.80 29.23 -4.00
C LEU A 439 6.60 30.42 -4.57
N ALA A 440 7.74 30.15 -5.22
CA ALA A 440 8.62 31.14 -5.81
C ALA A 440 9.03 32.27 -4.81
N GLN A 441 9.30 31.91 -3.56
CA GLN A 441 9.74 32.83 -2.50
C GLN A 441 11.24 33.16 -2.57
N TYR A 442 12.05 32.30 -3.18
CA TYR A 442 13.51 32.39 -3.18
C TYR A 442 14.09 32.70 -4.57
N THR A 443 15.27 33.31 -4.58
CA THR A 443 15.98 33.65 -5.82
C THR A 443 16.79 32.48 -6.36
N ASP A 444 17.02 32.48 -7.68
CA ASP A 444 17.78 31.42 -8.38
C ASP A 444 19.16 31.21 -7.77
N SER A 445 19.83 32.28 -7.37
CA SER A 445 21.15 32.19 -6.75
C SER A 445 21.13 31.46 -5.41
N GLN A 446 20.07 31.62 -4.61
CA GLN A 446 19.89 30.88 -3.36
C GLN A 446 19.61 29.40 -3.62
N LEU A 447 18.77 29.09 -4.61
CA LEU A 447 18.48 27.70 -5.01
C LEU A 447 19.73 27.00 -5.54
N ILE A 448 20.52 27.67 -6.38
CA ILE A 448 21.78 27.15 -6.91
C ILE A 448 22.79 26.92 -5.78
N ALA A 449 22.92 27.86 -4.84
CA ALA A 449 23.81 27.71 -3.69
C ALA A 449 23.41 26.52 -2.80
N ALA A 450 22.11 26.26 -2.62
CA ALA A 450 21.63 25.08 -1.92
C ALA A 450 22.00 23.78 -2.69
N LEU A 451 21.77 23.73 -4.00
CA LEU A 451 22.12 22.59 -4.85
C LEU A 451 23.63 22.32 -4.91
N GLN A 452 24.46 23.36 -4.81
CA GLN A 452 25.92 23.22 -4.75
C GLN A 452 26.38 22.60 -3.43
N LYS A 453 25.74 22.96 -2.29
CA LYS A 453 26.06 22.38 -0.97
C LYS A 453 25.75 20.89 -0.88
N VAL A 454 24.78 20.41 -1.65
CA VAL A 454 24.43 18.98 -1.74
C VAL A 454 25.03 18.28 -2.96
N TYR A 455 25.98 18.92 -3.65
CA TYR A 455 26.70 18.37 -4.80
C TYR A 455 25.82 17.92 -6.00
N LEU A 456 24.61 18.47 -6.13
CA LEU A 456 23.70 18.14 -7.23
C LEU A 456 23.76 19.14 -8.40
N TRP A 457 24.31 20.34 -8.19
CA TRP A 457 24.35 21.38 -9.23
C TRP A 457 25.10 20.95 -10.50
N SER A 458 26.16 20.16 -10.38
CA SER A 458 26.94 19.66 -11.51
C SER A 458 26.13 18.78 -12.46
N LEU A 459 25.11 18.09 -11.95
CA LEU A 459 24.22 17.25 -12.75
C LEU A 459 23.26 18.09 -13.61
N PHE A 460 22.73 19.18 -13.06
CA PHE A 460 21.71 20.01 -13.72
C PHE A 460 22.29 21.14 -14.57
N SER A 461 23.47 21.66 -14.22
CA SER A 461 24.15 22.72 -14.97
C SER A 461 24.25 22.46 -16.49
N PRO A 462 24.54 21.24 -16.99
CA PRO A 462 24.58 20.96 -18.42
C PRO A 462 23.20 20.73 -19.06
N LEU A 463 22.14 20.52 -18.26
CA LEU A 463 20.81 20.06 -18.72
C LEU A 463 19.74 21.16 -18.58
N ASN A 464 20.07 22.41 -18.88
CA ASN A 464 19.21 23.60 -18.69
C ASN A 464 19.03 24.07 -17.22
N GLY A 465 19.89 23.64 -16.30
CA GLY A 465 19.96 24.18 -14.93
C GLY A 465 18.67 23.99 -14.12
N LEU A 466 18.12 25.07 -13.57
CA LEU A 466 16.89 24.99 -12.77
C LEU A 466 15.63 24.70 -13.60
N ALA A 467 15.69 24.88 -14.92
CA ALA A 467 14.57 24.64 -15.83
C ALA A 467 14.50 23.17 -16.31
N THR A 468 15.42 22.30 -15.89
CA THR A 468 15.37 20.87 -16.22
C THR A 468 14.07 20.26 -15.70
N ILE A 469 13.35 19.55 -16.56
CA ILE A 469 12.23 18.69 -16.15
C ILE A 469 12.81 17.28 -15.96
N ALA A 470 12.98 16.87 -14.71
CA ALA A 470 13.51 15.54 -14.39
C ALA A 470 12.32 14.58 -14.18
N PRO A 471 12.09 13.60 -15.08
CA PRO A 471 11.14 12.52 -14.78
C PRO A 471 11.62 11.74 -13.54
N SER A 472 10.70 11.11 -12.81
CA SER A 472 10.98 10.40 -11.56
C SER A 472 12.05 9.30 -11.68
N ASN A 473 12.35 8.82 -12.89
CA ASN A 473 13.35 7.77 -13.15
C ASN A 473 14.70 8.34 -13.62
N PHE A 474 14.81 9.66 -13.78
CA PHE A 474 16.03 10.34 -14.23
C PHE A 474 17.09 10.38 -13.14
N LEU A 475 16.67 10.55 -11.89
CA LEU A 475 17.54 10.58 -10.73
C LEU A 475 17.66 9.18 -10.12
N SER A 476 18.89 8.80 -9.78
CA SER A 476 19.15 7.62 -8.93
C SER A 476 18.61 7.84 -7.51
N GLN A 477 18.44 6.77 -6.74
CA GLN A 477 17.90 6.88 -5.36
C GLN A 477 18.74 7.77 -4.45
N GLY A 478 20.05 7.85 -4.64
CA GLY A 478 20.91 8.76 -3.85
C GLY A 478 20.88 10.22 -4.32
N GLN A 479 20.37 10.48 -5.53
CA GLN A 479 20.21 11.84 -6.07
C GLN A 479 18.82 12.43 -5.78
N LYS A 480 17.83 11.57 -5.54
CA LYS A 480 16.51 11.97 -5.04
C LYS A 480 16.61 12.28 -3.55
#